data_AF-A0A151F1F5-F1
#
_entry.id   AF-A0A151F1F5-F1
#
_cell.length_a   1.000
_cell.length_b   1.000
_cell.length_c   1.000
_cell.angle_alpha   90.00
_cell.angle_beta   90.00
_cell.angle_gamma   90.00
#
_symmetry.space_group_name_H-M   'P 1'
#
loop_
_entity.id
_entity.type
_entity.pdbx_description
1 polymer ?
#
loop_
_entity_poly.entity_id
_entity_poly.type
_entity_poly.pdbx_seq_one_letter_code
_entity_poly.pdbx_strand_id
1 'polypeptide(L)'
;MVYFILEMVNIKSRSEVLNDVIKDGKKYPDNWKAVFGKDNKRLSRDYYIFNPRSGIYLLKEYEKNPFEIKGIGGKIARRIDEDIEAVVSKKAGDFGIIQGDYQKIIRNLEKGIKPEKIFDAAFKGKKNLGISIPIKGQASTSKEVFKNIHHTYYKEQQRIDKKLEKMANEDGLYKSYE
;
A
#
# COMPACT_ATOMS: atom_id res chain seq x y z
N MET A 1 5.82 12.34 33.20
CA MET A 1 4.63 12.04 32.37
C MET A 1 4.73 12.86 31.09
N VAL A 2 5.33 12.30 30.04
CA VAL A 2 5.55 12.99 28.77
C VAL A 2 4.33 12.73 27.89
N TYR A 3 3.58 13.77 27.58
CA TYR A 3 2.50 13.72 26.60
C TYR A 3 3.12 13.42 25.24
N PHE A 4 3.07 12.16 24.80
CA PHE A 4 3.19 11.86 23.38
C PHE A 4 1.99 12.51 22.71
N ILE A 5 2.20 13.67 22.10
CA ILE A 5 1.29 14.17 21.07
C ILE A 5 1.23 13.03 20.05
N LEU A 6 0.10 12.30 20.03
CA LEU A 6 -0.20 11.33 19.00
C LEU A 6 -0.14 12.12 17.70
N GLU A 7 0.97 12.02 16.95
CA GLU A 7 1.07 12.74 15.71
C GLU A 7 -0.11 12.35 14.85
N MET A 8 -0.95 13.34 14.58
CA MET A 8 -2.19 13.14 13.86
C MET A 8 -1.86 12.54 12.49
N VAL A 9 -2.31 11.30 12.24
CA VAL A 9 -2.17 10.67 10.93
C VAL A 9 -2.70 11.62 9.86
N ASN A 10 -1.82 11.99 8.93
CA ASN A 10 -2.18 12.80 7.78
C ASN A 10 -2.83 11.89 6.74
N ILE A 11 -4.16 12.00 6.60
CA ILE A 11 -4.94 11.17 5.67
C ILE A 11 -4.75 11.72 4.26
N LYS A 12 -4.34 10.84 3.36
CA LYS A 12 -4.02 11.16 1.97
C LYS A 12 -4.76 10.24 1.02
N SER A 13 -4.87 10.64 -0.24
CA SER A 13 -5.40 9.79 -1.31
C SER A 13 -4.47 8.59 -1.56
N ARG A 14 -5.01 7.56 -2.20
CA ARG A 14 -4.26 6.38 -2.67
C ARG A 14 -2.93 6.74 -3.34
N SER A 15 -2.97 7.62 -4.34
CA SER A 15 -1.79 7.99 -5.13
C SER A 15 -0.76 8.73 -4.28
N GLU A 16 -1.19 9.59 -3.37
CA GLU A 16 -0.29 10.31 -2.48
C GLU A 16 0.40 9.40 -1.46
N VAL A 17 -0.31 8.43 -0.88
CA VAL A 17 0.28 7.44 0.03
C VAL A 17 1.32 6.60 -0.69
N LEU A 18 0.99 6.06 -1.88
CA LEU A 18 1.94 5.29 -2.68
C LEU A 18 3.16 6.13 -3.08
N ASN A 19 2.97 7.40 -3.41
CA ASN A 19 4.07 8.32 -3.71
C ASN A 19 4.97 8.56 -2.49
N ASP A 20 4.41 8.65 -1.29
CA ASP A 20 5.20 8.79 -0.06
C ASP A 20 6.01 7.52 0.24
N VAL A 21 5.43 6.33 0.05
CA VAL A 21 6.14 5.06 0.17
C VAL A 21 7.31 5.02 -0.82
N ILE A 22 7.08 5.41 -2.08
CA ILE A 22 8.12 5.44 -3.13
C ILE A 22 9.21 6.46 -2.80
N LYS A 23 8.86 7.62 -2.25
CA LYS A 23 9.85 8.63 -1.80
C LYS A 23 10.75 8.07 -0.71
N ASP A 24 10.19 7.36 0.27
CA ASP A 24 10.98 6.70 1.31
C ASP A 24 11.79 5.54 0.75
N GLY A 25 11.27 4.81 -0.25
CA GLY A 25 12.00 3.75 -0.95
C GLY A 25 13.26 4.21 -1.68
N LYS A 26 13.29 5.46 -2.16
CA LYS A 26 14.51 6.05 -2.73
C LYS A 26 15.63 6.19 -1.68
N LYS A 27 15.27 6.39 -0.41
CA LYS A 27 16.22 6.51 0.70
C LYS A 27 16.57 5.14 1.29
N TYR A 28 15.60 4.24 1.32
CA TYR A 28 15.70 2.91 1.91
C TYR A 28 15.19 1.88 0.90
N PRO A 29 16.04 1.43 -0.04
CA PRO A 29 15.60 0.58 -1.16
C PRO A 29 15.27 -0.86 -0.74
N ASP A 30 15.89 -1.36 0.34
CA ASP A 30 15.83 -2.76 0.75
C ASP A 30 14.92 -2.98 1.96
N ASN A 31 14.58 -4.24 2.26
CA ASN A 31 13.80 -4.66 3.44
C ASN A 31 12.38 -4.10 3.53
N TRP A 32 11.75 -3.80 2.39
CA TRP A 32 10.33 -3.56 2.36
C TRP A 32 9.55 -4.84 2.61
N LYS A 33 8.53 -4.72 3.45
CA LYS A 33 7.61 -5.79 3.76
C LYS A 33 6.18 -5.27 3.69
N ALA A 34 5.23 -6.17 3.52
CA ALA A 34 3.82 -5.81 3.56
C ALA A 34 2.95 -6.88 4.22
N VAL A 35 1.77 -6.48 4.68
CA VAL A 35 0.71 -7.39 5.12
C VAL A 35 -0.57 -6.99 4.41
N PHE A 36 -1.17 -7.95 3.71
CA PHE A 36 -2.39 -7.75 2.95
C PHE A 36 -3.54 -8.49 3.64
N GLY A 37 -4.69 -7.84 3.74
CA GLY A 37 -5.90 -8.46 4.26
C GLY A 37 -7.17 -7.76 3.81
N LYS A 38 -8.29 -8.33 4.24
CA LYS A 38 -9.62 -7.78 4.01
C LYS A 38 -10.24 -7.43 5.35
N ASP A 39 -10.75 -6.22 5.47
CA ASP A 39 -11.66 -5.82 6.55
C ASP A 39 -13.09 -6.02 6.06
N ASN A 40 -13.67 -7.17 6.41
CA ASN A 40 -15.02 -7.54 6.01
C ASN A 40 -16.09 -6.61 6.60
N LYS A 41 -15.82 -5.95 7.73
CA LYS A 41 -16.77 -5.01 8.34
C LYS A 41 -16.90 -3.75 7.49
N ARG A 42 -15.78 -3.32 6.89
CA ARG A 42 -15.72 -2.09 6.08
C ARG A 42 -15.77 -2.33 4.59
N LEU A 43 -15.76 -3.60 4.17
CA LEU A 43 -15.65 -4.02 2.78
C LEU A 43 -14.39 -3.48 2.09
N SER A 44 -13.28 -3.38 2.85
CA SER A 44 -12.02 -2.84 2.35
C SER A 44 -10.93 -3.91 2.22
N ARG A 45 -10.02 -3.66 1.28
CA ARG A 45 -8.69 -4.28 1.22
C ARG A 45 -7.71 -3.34 1.91
N ASP A 46 -6.97 -3.90 2.85
CA ASP A 46 -6.05 -3.17 3.70
C ASP A 46 -4.63 -3.67 3.41
N TYR A 47 -3.74 -2.71 3.16
CA TYR A 47 -2.33 -2.96 2.85
C TYR A 47 -1.47 -2.19 3.85
N TYR A 48 -0.84 -2.91 4.77
CA TYR A 48 0.21 -2.37 5.61
C TYR A 48 1.53 -2.53 4.86
N ILE A 49 2.22 -1.44 4.57
CA ILE A 49 3.48 -1.42 3.81
C ILE A 49 4.53 -0.76 4.68
N PHE A 50 5.67 -1.41 4.88
CA PHE A 50 6.60 -0.94 5.89
C PHE A 50 8.05 -1.29 5.61
N ASN A 51 8.93 -0.52 6.23
CA ASN A 51 10.37 -0.67 6.21
C ASN A 51 10.93 -0.30 7.59
N PRO A 52 11.87 -1.05 8.18
CA PRO A 52 12.39 -0.79 9.52
C PRO A 52 12.87 0.65 9.74
N ARG A 53 13.38 1.31 8.70
CA ARG A 53 13.89 2.69 8.76
C ARG A 53 12.84 3.74 8.40
N SER A 54 11.79 3.37 7.68
CA SER A 54 10.74 4.29 7.23
C SER A 54 9.53 4.28 8.15
N GLY A 55 9.24 3.18 8.86
CA GLY A 55 8.00 2.99 9.60
C GLY A 55 6.91 2.32 8.76
N ILE A 56 5.65 2.55 9.12
CA ILE A 56 4.48 1.82 8.58
C ILE A 56 3.51 2.77 7.92
N TYR A 57 3.15 2.43 6.69
CA TYR A 57 2.07 3.02 5.91
C TYR A 57 0.88 2.07 5.90
N LEU A 58 -0.32 2.63 6.00
CA LEU A 58 -1.56 1.92 5.76
C LEU A 58 -2.25 2.54 4.55
N LEU A 59 -2.60 1.68 3.60
CA LEU A 59 -3.50 2.00 2.49
C LEU A 59 -4.75 1.14 2.64
N LYS A 60 -5.93 1.75 2.58
CA LYS A 60 -7.21 1.05 2.51
C LYS A 60 -7.91 1.38 1.22
N GLU A 61 -8.46 0.36 0.57
CA GLU A 61 -9.16 0.48 -0.70
C GLU A 61 -10.50 -0.25 -0.66
N TYR A 62 -11.49 0.28 -1.37
CA TYR A 62 -12.72 -0.46 -1.70
C TYR A 62 -13.01 -0.33 -3.19
N GLU A 63 -13.69 -1.34 -3.74
CA GLU A 63 -14.24 -1.30 -5.09
C GLU A 63 -15.59 -0.59 -5.02
N LYS A 64 -15.69 0.58 -5.66
CA LYS A 64 -16.98 1.24 -5.85
C LYS A 64 -17.79 0.53 -6.94
N ASN A 65 -17.11 0.06 -7.97
CA ASN A 65 -17.63 -0.80 -9.04
C ASN A 65 -16.44 -1.55 -9.70
N PRO A 66 -16.67 -2.50 -10.63
CA PRO A 66 -15.58 -3.29 -11.25
C PRO A 66 -14.50 -2.48 -11.98
N PHE A 67 -14.75 -1.20 -12.28
CA PHE A 67 -13.85 -0.31 -13.02
C PHE A 67 -13.25 0.80 -12.14
N GLU A 68 -13.76 1.00 -10.93
CA GLU A 68 -13.37 2.11 -10.06
C GLU A 68 -13.02 1.61 -8.65
N ILE A 69 -11.74 1.69 -8.33
CA ILE A 69 -11.20 1.46 -6.99
C ILE A 69 -10.93 2.82 -6.35
N LYS A 70 -11.44 3.03 -5.15
CA LYS A 70 -11.13 4.20 -4.33
C LYS A 70 -10.29 3.79 -3.14
N GLY A 71 -9.41 4.68 -2.70
CA GLY A 71 -8.56 4.39 -1.55
C GLY A 71 -7.98 5.63 -0.89
N ILE A 72 -7.71 5.47 0.40
CA ILE A 72 -7.09 6.46 1.26
C ILE A 72 -6.12 5.79 2.21
N GLY A 73 -5.23 6.56 2.81
CA GLY A 73 -4.31 6.01 3.77
C GLY A 73 -3.43 7.07 4.42
N GLY A 74 -2.32 6.62 4.98
CA GLY A 74 -1.33 7.50 5.58
C GLY A 74 -0.24 6.71 6.29
N LYS A 75 0.74 7.46 6.80
CA LYS A 75 1.78 6.91 7.67
C LYS A 75 1.20 6.78 9.08
N ILE A 76 1.13 5.56 9.59
CA ILE A 76 0.51 5.24 10.89
C ILE A 76 1.53 5.02 12.00
N ALA A 77 2.79 4.70 11.65
CA ALA A 77 3.88 4.60 12.61
C ALA A 77 5.21 5.05 11.98
N ARG A 78 6.07 5.69 12.77
CA ARG A 78 7.42 6.11 12.35
C ARG A 78 8.50 5.04 12.52
N ARG A 79 8.22 4.06 13.38
CA ARG A 79 9.08 2.92 13.69
C ARG A 79 8.24 1.66 13.70
N ILE A 80 8.90 0.53 13.55
CA ILE A 80 8.29 -0.79 13.60
C ILE A 80 8.73 -1.42 14.91
N ASP A 81 7.79 -2.00 15.64
CA ASP A 81 8.11 -2.80 16.82
C ASP A 81 8.75 -4.13 16.36
N GLU A 82 9.85 -4.53 17.01
CA GLU A 82 10.65 -5.71 16.62
C GLU A 82 9.81 -6.99 16.54
N ASP A 83 8.81 -7.12 17.42
CA ASP A 83 7.86 -8.23 17.45
C ASP A 83 7.04 -8.36 16.15
N ILE A 84 6.68 -7.24 15.52
CA ILE A 84 5.93 -7.25 14.25
C ILE A 84 6.83 -7.72 13.10
N GLU A 85 8.09 -7.29 13.10
CA GLU A 85 9.02 -7.64 12.04
C GLU A 85 9.27 -9.16 11.96
N ALA A 86 9.42 -9.80 13.12
CA ALA A 86 9.63 -11.25 13.23
C ALA A 86 8.42 -12.04 12.71
N VAL A 87 7.20 -11.56 12.97
CA VAL A 87 5.94 -12.25 12.60
C VAL A 87 5.72 -12.26 11.09
N VAL A 88 6.01 -11.16 10.39
CA VAL A 88 5.77 -11.06 8.93
C VAL A 88 6.73 -11.93 8.13
N SER A 89 7.92 -12.19 8.66
CA SER A 89 9.01 -12.89 7.96
C SER A 89 8.76 -14.39 7.73
N LYS A 90 7.76 -15.01 8.41
CA LYS A 90 7.55 -16.47 8.38
C LYS A 90 6.65 -17.00 7.25
N LYS A 91 5.88 -16.15 6.55
CA LYS A 91 4.91 -16.57 5.51
C LYS A 91 4.79 -15.50 4.41
N ALA A 92 5.79 -15.38 3.55
CA ALA A 92 5.84 -14.32 2.53
C ALA A 92 5.79 -14.83 1.09
N GLY A 93 5.09 -14.07 0.24
CA GLY A 93 5.29 -14.05 -1.22
C GLY A 93 5.86 -12.69 -1.65
N ASP A 94 6.29 -12.55 -2.91
CA ASP A 94 6.83 -11.28 -3.39
C ASP A 94 5.73 -10.23 -3.60
N PHE A 95 6.05 -8.96 -3.36
CA PHE A 95 5.22 -7.83 -3.76
C PHE A 95 6.06 -6.71 -4.37
N GLY A 96 5.39 -5.83 -5.10
CA GLY A 96 5.98 -4.57 -5.52
C GLY A 96 4.94 -3.50 -5.82
N ILE A 97 5.38 -2.24 -5.75
CA ILE A 97 4.58 -1.10 -6.21
C ILE A 97 5.00 -0.78 -7.63
N ILE A 98 4.05 -0.81 -8.56
CA ILE A 98 4.29 -0.55 -9.98
C ILE A 98 3.91 0.90 -10.29
N GLN A 99 4.81 1.62 -10.97
CA GLN A 99 4.52 2.90 -11.61
C GLN A 99 4.56 2.72 -13.12
N GLY A 100 3.43 3.06 -13.77
CA GLY A 100 3.28 3.05 -15.22
C GLY A 100 3.18 4.46 -15.79
N ASP A 101 3.87 4.70 -16.90
CA ASP A 101 3.74 5.85 -17.78
C ASP A 101 3.21 5.36 -19.13
N TYR A 102 1.88 5.43 -19.28
CA TYR A 102 1.20 4.90 -20.46
C TYR A 102 1.69 5.54 -21.76
N GLN A 103 1.93 6.85 -21.76
CA GLN A 103 2.42 7.57 -22.93
C GLN A 103 3.79 7.08 -23.37
N LYS A 104 4.67 6.82 -22.40
CA LYS A 104 5.99 6.26 -22.67
C LYS A 104 5.94 4.80 -23.13
N ILE A 105 5.02 3.99 -22.58
CA ILE A 105 4.78 2.62 -23.06
C ILE A 105 4.37 2.65 -24.53
N ILE A 106 3.33 3.41 -24.89
CA ILE A 106 2.84 3.53 -26.28
C ILE A 106 3.96 3.97 -27.21
N ARG A 107 4.69 5.04 -26.87
CA ARG A 107 5.81 5.53 -27.66
C ARG A 107 6.91 4.48 -27.88
N ASN A 108 7.17 3.61 -26.89
CA ASN A 108 8.16 2.55 -27.02
C ASN A 108 7.65 1.40 -27.89
N LEU A 109 6.36 1.05 -27.79
CA LEU A 109 5.72 0.06 -28.65
C LEU A 109 5.74 0.49 -30.12
N GLU A 110 5.41 1.74 -30.41
CA GLU A 110 5.49 2.33 -31.76
C GLU A 110 6.91 2.29 -32.35
N LYS A 111 7.94 2.35 -31.50
CA LYS A 111 9.35 2.20 -31.89
C LYS A 111 9.80 0.75 -32.07
N GLY A 112 8.89 -0.22 -32.00
CA GLY A 112 9.18 -1.65 -32.14
C GLY A 112 9.81 -2.28 -30.90
N ILE A 113 9.81 -1.61 -29.74
CA ILE A 113 10.22 -2.25 -28.48
C ILE A 113 9.13 -3.22 -28.08
N LYS A 114 9.45 -4.52 -28.08
CA LYS A 114 8.50 -5.56 -27.68
C LYS A 114 8.08 -5.42 -26.21
N PRO A 115 6.82 -5.73 -25.85
CA PRO A 115 6.33 -5.65 -24.47
C PRO A 115 7.21 -6.38 -23.45
N GLU A 116 7.74 -7.56 -23.79
CA GLU A 116 8.57 -8.37 -22.89
C GLU A 116 9.83 -7.60 -22.48
N LYS A 117 10.43 -6.83 -23.39
CA LYS A 117 11.59 -5.99 -23.08
C LYS A 117 11.25 -4.86 -22.08
N ILE A 118 10.02 -4.34 -22.10
CA ILE A 118 9.56 -3.31 -21.17
C ILE A 118 9.47 -3.90 -19.75
N PHE A 119 8.84 -5.08 -19.63
CA PHE A 119 8.72 -5.79 -18.35
C PHE A 119 10.09 -6.24 -17.83
N ASP A 120 10.94 -6.82 -18.68
CA ASP A 120 12.31 -7.20 -18.33
C ASP A 120 13.11 -6.03 -17.76
N ALA A 121 13.01 -4.86 -18.39
CA ALA A 121 13.71 -3.67 -17.93
C ALA A 121 13.20 -3.19 -16.57
N ALA A 122 11.89 -3.32 -16.31
CA ALA A 122 11.28 -3.00 -15.01
C ALA A 122 11.69 -3.98 -13.90
N PHE A 123 11.69 -5.29 -14.19
CA PHE A 123 12.13 -6.30 -13.23
C PHE A 123 13.63 -6.18 -12.91
N LYS A 124 14.47 -5.93 -13.91
CA LYS A 124 15.92 -5.79 -13.74
C LYS A 124 16.35 -4.41 -13.21
N GLY A 125 15.44 -3.44 -13.12
CA GLY A 125 15.74 -2.08 -12.64
C GLY A 125 16.73 -1.28 -13.50
N LYS A 126 16.97 -1.69 -14.76
CA LYS A 126 18.04 -1.14 -15.61
C LYS A 126 17.66 0.16 -16.32
N LYS A 127 16.44 0.22 -16.87
CA LYS A 127 15.95 1.33 -17.69
C LYS A 127 14.46 1.48 -17.54
N ASN A 128 13.99 2.69 -17.28
CA ASN A 128 12.56 2.98 -17.31
C ASN A 128 12.09 3.03 -18.78
N LEU A 129 11.40 1.99 -19.23
CA LEU A 129 10.74 1.88 -20.54
C LEU A 129 9.23 2.18 -20.49
N GLY A 130 8.78 2.86 -19.44
CA GLY A 130 7.36 3.18 -19.20
C GLY A 130 6.76 2.37 -18.06
N ILE A 131 7.43 1.33 -17.57
CA ILE A 131 7.08 0.62 -16.34
C ILE A 131 8.29 0.63 -15.42
N SER A 132 8.05 0.84 -14.13
CA SER A 132 9.04 0.69 -13.07
C SER A 132 8.42 0.07 -11.82
N ILE A 133 9.24 -0.60 -11.02
CA ILE A 133 8.83 -1.21 -9.76
C ILE A 133 9.71 -0.63 -8.64
N PRO A 134 9.47 0.63 -8.23
CA PRO A 134 10.32 1.35 -7.28
C PRO A 134 10.41 0.72 -5.89
N ILE A 135 9.38 -0.04 -5.48
CA ILE A 135 9.36 -0.77 -4.20
C ILE A 135 9.19 -2.25 -4.51
N LYS A 136 10.04 -3.09 -3.92
CA LYS A 136 9.96 -4.54 -3.98
C LYS A 136 10.23 -5.11 -2.60
N GLY A 137 9.57 -6.21 -2.27
CA GLY A 137 9.78 -6.86 -0.99
C GLY A 137 8.91 -8.09 -0.80
N GLN A 138 8.69 -8.43 0.46
CA GLN A 138 7.93 -9.62 0.86
C GLN A 138 6.60 -9.25 1.52
N ALA A 139 5.50 -9.85 1.07
CA ALA A 139 4.16 -9.64 1.61
C ALA A 139 3.60 -10.91 2.26
N SER A 140 3.02 -10.76 3.44
CA SER A 140 2.23 -11.80 4.09
C SER A 140 0.75 -11.61 3.79
N THR A 141 0.07 -12.69 3.42
CA THR A 141 -1.40 -12.77 3.28
C THR A 141 -2.04 -13.57 4.43
N SER A 142 -1.26 -13.87 5.47
CA SER A 142 -1.75 -14.62 6.64
C SER A 142 -2.81 -13.81 7.39
N LYS A 143 -4.00 -14.40 7.57
CA LYS A 143 -5.10 -13.80 8.33
C LYS A 143 -4.71 -13.49 9.79
N GLU A 144 -3.88 -14.33 10.40
CA GLU A 144 -3.39 -14.14 11.76
C GLU A 144 -2.48 -12.91 11.85
N VAL A 145 -1.50 -12.82 10.95
CA VAL A 145 -0.57 -11.68 10.86
C VAL A 145 -1.33 -10.38 10.61
N PHE A 146 -2.31 -10.41 9.70
CA PHE A 146 -3.19 -9.28 9.44
C PHE A 146 -3.98 -8.85 10.67
N LYS A 147 -4.62 -9.80 11.38
CA LYS A 147 -5.37 -9.48 12.61
C LYS A 147 -4.47 -8.87 13.67
N ASN A 148 -3.26 -9.39 13.84
CA ASN A 148 -2.30 -8.89 14.82
C ASN A 148 -1.90 -7.44 14.51
N ILE A 149 -1.42 -7.15 13.29
CA ILE A 149 -1.02 -5.78 12.93
C ILE A 149 -2.19 -4.79 12.96
N HIS A 150 -3.38 -5.24 12.54
CA HIS A 150 -4.60 -4.44 12.58
C HIS A 150 -5.03 -4.13 14.02
N HIS A 151 -4.86 -5.08 14.95
CA HIS A 151 -5.12 -4.86 16.37
C HIS A 151 -4.09 -3.93 16.99
N THR A 152 -2.79 -4.15 16.72
CA THR A 152 -1.71 -3.34 17.28
C THR A 152 -1.86 -1.86 16.93
N TYR A 153 -2.15 -1.54 15.67
CA TYR A 153 -2.30 -0.16 15.21
C TYR A 153 -3.76 0.31 15.17
N TYR A 154 -4.63 -0.29 15.97
CA TYR A 154 -6.06 0.02 15.98
C TYR A 154 -6.32 1.51 16.23
N LYS A 155 -5.58 2.15 17.14
CA LYS A 155 -5.78 3.57 17.49
C LYS A 155 -5.36 4.50 16.36
N GLU A 156 -4.22 4.21 15.75
CA GLU A 156 -3.60 5.01 14.70
C GLU A 156 -4.44 4.98 13.42
N GLN A 157 -5.07 3.84 13.10
CA GLN A 157 -5.89 3.70 11.90
C GLN A 157 -7.31 4.27 12.02
N GLN A 158 -7.83 4.54 13.21
CA GLN A 158 -9.26 4.93 13.39
C GLN A 158 -9.69 6.12 12.53
N ARG A 159 -8.80 7.10 12.32
CA ARG A 159 -9.11 8.28 11.51
C ARG A 159 -9.24 7.93 10.03
N ILE A 160 -8.39 7.03 9.54
CA ILE A 160 -8.48 6.48 8.18
C ILE A 160 -9.78 5.69 8.07
N ASP A 161 -10.09 4.81 9.03
CA ASP A 161 -11.32 4.01 9.05
C ASP A 161 -12.57 4.88 8.94
N LYS A 162 -12.71 5.89 9.80
CA LYS A 162 -13.87 6.80 9.79
C LYS A 162 -14.00 7.54 8.45
N LYS A 163 -12.88 7.96 7.86
CA LYS A 163 -12.91 8.66 6.57
C LYS A 163 -13.26 7.72 5.42
N LEU A 164 -12.75 6.48 5.44
CA LEU A 164 -13.06 5.45 4.45
C LEU A 164 -14.54 5.08 4.50
N GLU A 165 -15.07 4.80 5.70
CA GLU A 165 -16.48 4.49 5.92
C GLU A 165 -17.37 5.63 5.42
N LYS A 166 -17.02 6.89 5.69
CA LYS A 166 -17.76 8.04 5.16
C LYS A 166 -17.79 8.04 3.63
N MET A 167 -16.64 7.86 2.98
CA MET A 167 -16.55 7.82 1.51
C MET A 167 -17.35 6.64 0.92
N ALA A 168 -17.24 5.47 1.52
CA ALA A 168 -17.97 4.28 1.08
C ALA A 168 -19.50 4.43 1.26
N ASN A 169 -19.95 5.05 2.35
CA ASN A 169 -21.36 5.40 2.54
C ASN A 169 -21.86 6.40 1.49
N GLU A 170 -21.09 7.46 1.22
CA GLU A 170 -21.43 8.47 0.20
C GLU A 170 -21.53 7.85 -1.20
N ASP A 171 -20.70 6.85 -1.50
CA ASP A 171 -20.76 6.07 -2.74
C ASP A 171 -21.85 4.98 -2.74
N GLY A 172 -22.59 4.83 -1.64
CA GLY A 172 -23.68 3.86 -1.53
C GLY A 172 -23.24 2.40 -1.34
N LEU A 173 -21.97 2.15 -0.97
CA LEU A 173 -21.41 0.79 -0.88
C LEU A 173 -22.16 -0.12 0.10
N TYR A 174 -22.80 0.46 1.12
CA TYR A 174 -23.54 -0.27 2.14
C TYR A 174 -25.06 -0.26 1.94
N LYS A 175 -25.54 0.35 0.85
CA LYS A 175 -26.97 0.32 0.53
C LYS A 175 -27.31 -1.06 -0.05
N SER A 176 -28.35 -1.70 0.46
CA SER A 176 -28.94 -2.85 -0.20
C SER A 176 -29.54 -2.39 -1.54
N TYR A 177 -29.41 -3.20 -2.58
CA TYR A 177 -30.26 -3.05 -3.75
C TYR A 177 -31.68 -3.44 -3.32
N GLU A 178 -32.59 -2.46 -3.26
CA GLU A 178 -34.04 -2.70 -3.13
C GLU A 178 -34.64 -2.96 -4.52
#